data_AF-A0A842TY91-F1
#
_entry.id   AF-A0A842TY91-F1
#
_cell.length_a   1.000
_cell.length_b   1.000
_cell.length_c   1.000
_cell.angle_alpha   90.00
_cell.angle_beta   90.00
_cell.angle_gamma   90.00
#
_symmetry.space_group_name_H-M   'P 1'
#
loop_
_entity.id
_entity.type
_entity.pdbx_description
1 polymer ?
#
loop_
_entity_poly.entity_id
_entity_poly.type
_entity_poly.pdbx_seq_one_letter_code
_entity_poly.pdbx_strand_id
1 'polypeptide(L)'
;MNQERPPQQTPYDVSYNSTHSSNSQFNSATALQVRLNVQPLIEDIELFLRGARIELYMDSKTGKTKSRYVPLGKGSAKANPSGIQGILSMLISIINNSVVQGNYDNWRYENAICDIRKDLSTNIMNNLYNWDVKEDDFDVIVDTIMNLVEPFLSRLLDNKERDSYTNTIRTNEVNTLREQARSMLPFGALGGRNAG
;
A
#
# COMPACT_ATOMS: atom_id res chain seq x y z
N MET A 1 46.28 -20.92 4.58
CA MET A 1 45.35 -19.77 4.55
C MET A 1 43.95 -20.31 4.35
N ASN A 2 43.17 -20.46 5.42
CA ASN A 2 41.78 -20.88 5.35
C ASN A 2 40.93 -19.62 5.09
N GLN A 3 40.31 -19.53 3.90
CA GLN A 3 39.33 -18.50 3.61
C GLN A 3 38.00 -18.91 4.25
N GLU A 4 37.60 -18.21 5.30
CA GLU A 4 36.28 -18.33 5.91
C GLU A 4 35.22 -17.83 4.92
N ARG A 5 34.20 -18.67 4.65
CA ARG A 5 33.06 -18.26 3.81
C ARG A 5 32.18 -17.30 4.61
N PRO A 6 31.64 -16.23 3.99
CA PRO A 6 30.69 -15.36 4.66
C PRO A 6 29.39 -16.10 4.98
N PRO A 7 28.71 -15.75 6.08
CA PRO A 7 27.48 -16.40 6.50
C PRO A 7 26.37 -16.22 5.47
N GLN A 8 25.72 -17.32 5.09
CA GLN A 8 24.52 -17.31 4.25
C GLN A 8 23.36 -16.75 5.08
N GLN A 9 22.82 -15.61 4.66
CA GLN A 9 21.59 -15.06 5.24
C GLN A 9 20.44 -16.04 5.00
N THR A 10 19.82 -16.53 6.06
CA THR A 10 18.66 -17.43 5.97
C THR A 10 17.43 -16.67 5.51
N PRO A 11 16.61 -17.23 4.60
CA PRO A 11 15.33 -16.64 4.23
C PRO A 11 14.42 -16.59 5.46
N TYR A 12 13.89 -15.41 5.79
CA TYR A 12 12.85 -15.24 6.80
C TYR A 12 11.49 -15.45 6.14
N ASP A 13 10.74 -16.45 6.62
CA ASP A 13 9.36 -16.70 6.21
C ASP A 13 8.45 -15.61 6.81
N VAL A 14 7.75 -14.86 5.95
CA VAL A 14 6.72 -13.90 6.37
C VAL A 14 5.36 -14.47 6.02
N SER A 15 4.51 -14.68 7.03
CA SER A 15 3.13 -15.13 6.84
C SER A 15 2.24 -13.96 6.47
N TYR A 16 1.89 -13.84 5.18
CA TYR A 16 0.84 -12.93 4.73
C TYR A 16 -0.54 -13.57 4.85
N ASN A 17 -1.51 -12.83 5.40
CA ASN A 17 -2.93 -13.15 5.23
C ASN A 17 -3.34 -12.84 3.79
N SER A 18 -3.29 -13.82 2.89
CA SER A 18 -3.84 -13.65 1.54
C SER A 18 -5.36 -13.50 1.64
N THR A 19 -5.90 -12.32 1.38
CA THR A 19 -7.33 -12.14 1.19
C THR A 19 -7.68 -12.60 -0.23
N HIS A 20 -8.21 -13.82 -0.35
CA HIS A 20 -8.84 -14.27 -1.59
C HIS A 20 -9.99 -13.32 -1.94
N SER A 21 -9.87 -12.57 -3.03
CA SER A 21 -10.94 -11.75 -3.57
C SER A 21 -11.89 -12.61 -4.39
N SER A 22 -12.99 -13.05 -3.77
CA SER A 22 -14.18 -13.51 -4.46
C SER A 22 -14.98 -12.30 -4.95
N ASN A 23 -15.10 -12.14 -6.27
CA ASN A 23 -15.63 -10.99 -6.99
C ASN A 23 -17.16 -10.70 -6.83
N SER A 24 -17.87 -11.25 -5.85
CA SER A 24 -19.34 -11.16 -5.82
C SER A 24 -19.95 -10.10 -4.89
N GLN A 25 -19.17 -9.39 -4.06
CA GLN A 25 -19.71 -8.35 -3.17
C GLN A 25 -18.72 -7.19 -3.02
N PHE A 26 -18.72 -6.26 -3.99
CA PHE A 26 -18.04 -4.97 -3.85
C PHE A 26 -18.80 -4.08 -2.85
N ASN A 27 -18.56 -4.30 -1.55
CA ASN A 27 -18.92 -3.36 -0.50
C ASN A 27 -18.06 -2.10 -0.67
N SER A 28 -18.69 -0.93 -0.77
CA SER A 28 -18.01 0.38 -0.84
C SER A 28 -17.02 0.63 0.30
N ALA A 29 -17.20 -0.05 1.45
CA ALA A 29 -16.30 -0.03 2.60
C ALA A 29 -14.91 -0.64 2.30
N THR A 30 -14.82 -1.70 1.48
CA THR A 30 -13.54 -2.33 1.13
C THR A 30 -12.75 -1.47 0.15
N ALA A 31 -13.41 -0.77 -0.78
CA ALA A 31 -12.74 0.12 -1.73
C ALA A 31 -12.11 1.36 -1.04
N LEU A 32 -12.77 1.92 -0.03
CA LEU A 32 -12.22 3.01 0.80
C LEU A 32 -11.04 2.53 1.66
N GLN A 33 -11.13 1.32 2.24
CA GLN A 33 -10.04 0.72 3.01
C GLN A 33 -8.80 0.43 2.16
N VAL A 34 -8.96 -0.01 0.91
CA VAL A 34 -7.85 -0.25 -0.02
C VAL A 34 -7.14 1.05 -0.41
N ARG A 35 -7.85 2.19 -0.44
CA ARG A 35 -7.28 3.50 -0.85
C ARG A 35 -6.52 4.24 0.25
N LEU A 36 -6.94 4.10 1.50
CA LEU A 36 -6.22 4.63 2.67
C LEU A 36 -5.05 3.75 3.09
N ASN A 37 -4.89 2.58 2.46
CA ASN A 37 -3.85 1.66 2.81
C ASN A 37 -2.49 2.14 2.30
N VAL A 38 -1.63 2.57 3.22
CA VAL A 38 -0.24 2.94 2.92
C VAL A 38 0.64 1.69 2.73
N GLN A 39 0.16 0.51 3.15
CA GLN A 39 0.95 -0.73 3.13
C GLN A 39 1.58 -1.06 1.76
N PRO A 40 0.87 -0.95 0.62
CA PRO A 40 1.49 -1.22 -0.68
C PRO A 40 2.65 -0.28 -1.00
N LEU A 41 2.54 1.01 -0.64
CA LEU A 41 3.62 1.99 -0.82
C LEU A 41 4.85 1.61 0.02
N ILE A 42 4.64 1.22 1.28
CA ILE A 42 5.71 0.79 2.18
C ILE A 42 6.39 -0.48 1.65
N GLU A 43 5.61 -1.44 1.13
CA GLU A 43 6.12 -2.68 0.56
C GLU A 43 6.94 -2.45 -0.71
N ASP A 44 6.48 -1.57 -1.60
CA ASP A 44 7.23 -1.21 -2.82
C ASP A 44 8.57 -0.55 -2.47
N ILE A 45 8.58 0.35 -1.48
CA ILE A 45 9.81 0.98 -0.98
C ILE A 45 10.72 -0.06 -0.34
N GLU A 46 10.18 -0.97 0.48
CA GLU A 46 10.94 -2.04 1.12
C GLU A 46 11.59 -2.96 0.08
N LEU A 47 10.84 -3.38 -0.95
CA LEU A 47 11.34 -4.21 -2.04
C LEU A 47 12.48 -3.54 -2.80
N PHE A 48 12.33 -2.27 -3.12
CA PHE A 48 13.37 -1.47 -3.76
C PHE A 48 14.64 -1.41 -2.91
N LEU A 49 14.51 -1.06 -1.61
CA LEU A 49 15.67 -0.95 -0.71
C LEU A 49 16.36 -2.30 -0.48
N ARG A 50 15.60 -3.39 -0.44
CA ARG A 50 16.13 -4.76 -0.34
C ARG A 50 16.76 -5.25 -1.65
N GLY A 51 16.49 -4.60 -2.78
CA GLY A 51 16.86 -5.11 -4.09
C GLY A 51 16.24 -6.48 -4.36
N ALA A 52 15.00 -6.69 -3.95
CA ALA A 52 14.31 -7.97 -4.00
C ALA A 52 12.99 -7.89 -4.77
N ARG A 53 12.50 -9.06 -5.20
CA ARG A 53 11.14 -9.23 -5.71
C ARG A 53 10.41 -10.29 -4.89
N ILE A 54 9.08 -10.21 -4.88
CA ILE A 54 8.24 -11.25 -4.29
C ILE A 54 8.08 -12.38 -5.30
N GLU A 55 8.38 -13.61 -4.88
CA GLU A 55 8.09 -14.82 -5.64
C GLU A 55 7.07 -15.67 -4.90
N LEU A 56 6.01 -16.07 -5.61
CA LEU A 56 5.02 -17.02 -5.11
C LEU A 56 5.50 -18.44 -5.37
N TYR A 57 5.45 -19.29 -4.35
CA TYR A 57 5.75 -20.70 -4.47
C TYR A 57 4.69 -21.53 -3.75
N MET A 58 4.46 -22.75 -4.23
CA MET A 58 3.55 -23.68 -3.59
C MET A 58 4.32 -24.50 -2.56
N ASP A 59 3.88 -24.47 -1.31
CA ASP A 59 4.44 -25.30 -0.24
C ASP A 59 4.07 -26.76 -0.50
N SER A 60 5.07 -27.60 -0.78
CA SER A 60 4.88 -29.01 -1.12
C SER A 60 4.29 -29.85 0.02
N LYS A 61 4.35 -29.37 1.27
CA LYS A 61 3.80 -30.08 2.43
C LYS A 61 2.36 -29.68 2.74
N THR A 62 1.99 -28.44 2.48
CA THR A 62 0.68 -27.90 2.88
C THR A 62 -0.24 -27.61 1.68
N GLY A 63 0.29 -27.65 0.45
CA GLY A 63 -0.43 -27.26 -0.76
C GLY A 63 -0.78 -25.77 -0.83
N LYS A 64 -0.34 -24.97 0.15
CA LYS A 64 -0.66 -23.54 0.23
C LYS A 64 0.35 -22.72 -0.55
N THR A 65 -0.13 -21.70 -1.25
CA THR A 65 0.72 -20.68 -1.86
C THR A 65 1.34 -19.81 -0.76
N LYS A 66 2.66 -19.69 -0.76
CA LYS A 66 3.45 -18.82 0.10
C LYS A 66 4.26 -17.84 -0.76
N SER A 67 4.63 -16.72 -0.16
CA SER A 67 5.47 -15.69 -0.78
C SER A 67 6.83 -15.65 -0.10
N ARG A 68 7.89 -15.42 -0.86
CA ARG A 68 9.23 -15.15 -0.32
C ARG A 68 9.91 -14.00 -1.05
N TYR A 69 10.81 -13.31 -0.37
CA TYR A 69 11.71 -12.34 -0.98
C TYR A 69 12.83 -13.07 -1.71
N VAL A 70 12.99 -12.77 -3.00
CA VAL A 70 14.07 -13.27 -3.84
C VAL A 70 14.96 -12.09 -4.23
N PRO A 71 16.23 -12.05 -3.78
CA PRO A 71 17.17 -11.01 -4.18
C PRO A 71 17.35 -10.97 -5.71
N LEU A 72 17.41 -9.78 -6.29
CA LEU A 72 17.60 -9.58 -7.73
C LEU A 72 19.05 -9.81 -8.18
N GLY A 73 19.99 -9.85 -7.24
CA GLY A 73 21.41 -10.12 -7.49
C GLY A 73 22.28 -9.80 -6.29
N LYS A 74 23.57 -10.18 -6.32
CA LYS A 74 24.53 -9.77 -5.29
C LYS A 74 24.74 -8.25 -5.36
N GLY A 75 24.70 -7.58 -4.21
CA GLY A 75 24.89 -6.14 -4.12
C GLY A 75 23.73 -5.31 -4.67
N SER A 76 22.55 -5.91 -4.87
CA SER A 76 21.33 -5.22 -5.29
C SER A 76 20.65 -4.47 -4.15
N ALA A 77 20.89 -4.88 -2.90
CA ALA A 77 20.40 -4.17 -1.72
C ALA A 77 21.04 -2.78 -1.63
N LYS A 78 20.20 -1.78 -1.35
CA LYS A 78 20.56 -0.36 -1.26
C LYS A 78 20.93 0.08 0.15
N ALA A 79 20.49 -0.69 1.14
CA ALA A 79 20.81 -0.49 2.55
C ALA A 79 20.82 -1.84 3.27
N ASN A 80 21.53 -1.89 4.40
CA ASN A 80 21.46 -3.02 5.32
C ASN A 80 20.09 -3.08 6.05
N PRO A 81 19.76 -4.18 6.76
CA PRO A 81 18.47 -4.31 7.45
C PRO A 81 18.13 -3.18 8.42
N SER A 82 19.13 -2.63 9.11
CA SER A 82 18.95 -1.50 10.03
C SER A 82 18.56 -0.23 9.28
N GLY A 83 19.24 0.06 8.16
CA GLY A 83 18.92 1.20 7.31
C GLY A 83 17.55 1.11 6.67
N ILE A 84 17.18 -0.07 6.16
CA ILE A 84 15.82 -0.32 5.64
C ILE A 84 14.79 -0.02 6.73
N GLN A 85 14.95 -0.60 7.93
CA GLN A 85 14.02 -0.36 9.04
C GLN A 85 13.97 1.12 9.45
N GLY A 86 15.10 1.81 9.48
CA GLY A 86 15.18 3.24 9.81
C GLY A 86 14.41 4.10 8.82
N ILE A 87 14.63 3.90 7.52
CA ILE A 87 13.93 4.61 6.45
C ILE A 87 12.43 4.33 6.52
N LEU A 88 12.02 3.06 6.61
CA LEU A 88 10.60 2.70 6.69
C LEU A 88 9.93 3.27 7.95
N SER A 89 10.61 3.24 9.10
CA SER A 89 10.04 3.78 10.35
C SER A 89 9.81 5.29 10.26
N MET A 90 10.72 6.02 9.61
CA MET A 90 10.55 7.45 9.35
C MET A 90 9.39 7.71 8.37
N LEU A 91 9.30 6.93 7.29
CA LEU A 91 8.21 7.09 6.32
C LEU A 91 6.85 6.76 6.92
N ILE A 92 6.75 5.73 7.76
CA ILE A 92 5.50 5.35 8.44
C ILE A 92 5.07 6.42 9.46
N SER A 93 6.02 7.11 10.11
CA SER A 93 5.67 8.18 11.05
C SER A 93 5.07 9.40 10.34
N ILE A 94 5.53 9.68 9.12
CA ILE A 94 5.05 10.82 8.30
C ILE A 94 3.81 10.44 7.49
N ILE A 95 3.83 9.30 6.81
CA ILE A 95 2.78 8.80 5.93
C ILE A 95 2.03 7.69 6.68
N ASN A 96 1.05 8.11 7.48
CA ASN A 96 0.16 7.21 8.20
C ASN A 96 -1.30 7.39 7.77
N ASN A 97 -2.13 6.39 8.05
CA ASN A 97 -3.54 6.37 7.64
C ASN A 97 -4.33 7.61 8.12
N SER A 98 -3.91 8.26 9.22
CA SER A 98 -4.56 9.47 9.75
C SER A 98 -4.21 10.72 8.92
N VAL A 99 -2.96 10.83 8.47
CA VAL A 99 -2.51 11.90 7.57
C VAL A 99 -3.19 11.79 6.21
N VAL A 100 -3.36 10.56 5.71
CA VAL A 100 -4.03 10.26 4.44
C VAL A 100 -5.56 10.48 4.50
N GLN A 101 -6.11 10.72 5.69
CA GLN A 101 -7.51 11.16 5.88
C GLN A 101 -7.65 12.69 5.93
N GLY A 102 -6.53 13.43 5.99
CA GLY A 102 -6.51 14.89 5.97
C GLY A 102 -6.77 15.48 4.58
N ASN A 103 -7.02 16.79 4.52
CA ASN A 103 -7.15 17.52 3.27
C ASN A 103 -5.97 18.48 3.14
N TYR A 104 -5.24 18.40 2.03
CA TYR A 104 -4.12 19.29 1.74
C TYR A 104 -4.59 20.37 0.76
N ASP A 105 -4.19 21.61 1.05
CA ASP A 105 -4.11 22.65 0.03
C ASP A 105 -2.74 22.54 -0.68
N ASN A 106 -2.58 23.21 -1.82
CA ASN A 106 -1.32 23.15 -2.59
C ASN A 106 -0.10 23.54 -1.76
N TRP A 107 -0.23 24.55 -0.89
CA TRP A 107 0.88 25.01 -0.06
C TRP A 107 1.29 23.97 0.98
N ARG A 108 0.33 23.33 1.66
CA ARG A 108 0.58 22.23 2.61
C ARG A 108 1.16 21.02 1.93
N TYR A 109 0.69 20.69 0.73
CA TYR A 109 1.23 19.60 -0.06
C TYR A 109 2.69 19.85 -0.44
N GLU A 110 3.00 21.01 -1.04
CA GLU A 110 4.36 21.36 -1.44
C GLU A 110 5.32 21.36 -0.25
N ASN A 111 4.92 21.93 0.89
CA ASN A 111 5.73 21.89 2.10
C ASN A 111 5.92 20.46 2.62
N ALA A 112 4.87 19.64 2.65
CA ALA A 112 4.99 18.26 3.10
C ALA A 112 5.97 17.47 2.22
N ILE A 113 5.93 17.64 0.90
CA ILE A 113 6.88 17.01 -0.03
C ILE A 113 8.31 17.50 0.23
N CYS A 114 8.50 18.81 0.41
CA CYS A 114 9.81 19.39 0.72
C CYS A 114 10.37 18.87 2.04
N ASP A 115 9.54 18.82 3.09
CA ASP A 115 9.92 18.36 4.42
C ASP A 115 10.28 16.87 4.39
N ILE A 116 9.47 16.03 3.74
CA ILE A 116 9.78 14.60 3.57
C ILE A 116 11.12 14.43 2.85
N ARG A 117 11.32 15.12 1.73
CA ARG A 117 12.57 15.01 0.95
C ARG A 117 13.77 15.42 1.79
N LYS A 118 13.67 16.54 2.50
CA LYS A 118 14.73 17.08 3.34
C LYS A 118 15.06 16.15 4.50
N ASP A 119 14.04 15.68 5.22
CA ASP A 119 14.21 14.80 6.37
C ASP A 119 14.77 13.44 5.95
N LEU A 120 14.27 12.87 4.85
CA LEU A 120 14.79 11.64 4.25
C LEU A 120 16.26 11.78 3.88
N SER A 121 16.60 12.84 3.13
CA SER A 121 17.97 13.10 2.69
C SER A 121 18.90 13.28 3.90
N THR A 122 18.48 14.06 4.89
CA THR A 122 19.26 14.32 6.10
C THR A 122 19.47 13.03 6.90
N ASN A 123 18.43 12.21 7.06
CA ASN A 123 18.49 10.98 7.84
C ASN A 123 19.41 9.94 7.19
N ILE A 124 19.27 9.73 5.87
CA ILE A 124 20.15 8.82 5.12
C ILE A 124 21.58 9.33 5.16
N MET A 125 21.83 10.62 4.90
CA MET A 125 23.18 11.19 4.89
C MET A 125 23.88 11.02 6.24
N ASN A 126 23.17 11.30 7.35
CA ASN A 126 23.72 11.16 8.69
C ASN A 126 24.04 9.71 9.06
N ASN A 127 23.39 8.74 8.43
CA ASN A 127 23.56 7.31 8.72
C ASN A 127 24.20 6.53 7.57
N LEU A 128 24.72 7.21 6.54
CA LEU A 128 25.13 6.62 5.27
C LEU A 128 26.04 5.39 5.47
N TYR A 129 27.11 5.57 6.25
CA TYR A 129 28.06 4.50 6.57
C TYR A 129 27.48 3.43 7.50
N ASN A 130 26.65 3.82 8.48
CA ASN A 130 26.04 2.89 9.44
C ASN A 130 25.00 1.98 8.75
N TRP A 131 24.36 2.48 7.70
CA TRP A 131 23.33 1.79 6.93
C TRP A 131 23.87 1.06 5.71
N ASP A 132 25.19 1.09 5.48
CA ASP A 132 25.86 0.48 4.32
C ASP A 132 25.26 0.98 2.99
N VAL A 133 24.87 2.26 2.95
CA VAL A 133 24.38 2.93 1.76
C VAL A 133 25.58 3.45 0.98
N LYS A 134 25.65 3.10 -0.31
CA LYS A 134 26.69 3.63 -1.19
C LYS A 134 26.40 5.09 -1.51
N GLU A 135 27.44 5.92 -1.58
CA GLU A 135 27.31 7.33 -1.96
C GLU A 135 26.61 7.50 -3.30
N ASP A 136 26.96 6.68 -4.30
CA ASP A 136 26.32 6.69 -5.63
C ASP A 136 24.83 6.30 -5.60
N ASP A 137 24.39 5.58 -4.57
CA ASP A 137 23.00 5.16 -4.40
C ASP A 137 22.18 6.18 -3.58
N PHE A 138 22.81 7.16 -2.93
CA PHE A 138 22.14 8.13 -2.06
C PHE A 138 21.01 8.88 -2.79
N ASP A 139 21.36 9.57 -3.88
CA ASP A 139 20.38 10.36 -4.65
C ASP A 139 19.32 9.46 -5.27
N VAL A 140 19.73 8.28 -5.76
CA VAL A 140 18.81 7.29 -6.36
C VAL A 140 17.77 6.82 -5.35
N ILE A 141 18.16 6.56 -4.10
CA ILE A 141 17.25 6.15 -3.05
C ILE A 141 16.25 7.27 -2.75
N VAL A 142 16.73 8.50 -2.54
CA VAL A 142 15.88 9.65 -2.23
C VAL A 142 14.89 9.89 -3.36
N ASP A 143 15.36 10.01 -4.60
CA ASP A 143 14.51 10.28 -5.77
C ASP A 143 13.49 9.15 -6.01
N THR A 144 13.90 7.89 -5.86
CA THR A 144 12.98 6.75 -6.05
C THR A 144 11.87 6.76 -5.00
N ILE A 145 12.20 7.01 -3.74
CA ILE A 145 11.21 7.11 -2.67
C ILE A 145 10.27 8.30 -2.92
N MET A 146 10.79 9.47 -3.29
CA MET A 146 9.96 10.64 -3.58
C MET A 146 9.04 10.42 -4.78
N ASN A 147 9.51 9.74 -5.83
CA ASN A 147 8.68 9.37 -6.99
C ASN A 147 7.51 8.44 -6.63
N LEU A 148 7.61 7.67 -5.54
CA LEU A 148 6.51 6.84 -5.04
C LEU A 148 5.59 7.62 -4.08
N VAL A 149 6.16 8.50 -3.25
CA VAL A 149 5.45 9.28 -2.23
C VAL A 149 4.64 10.43 -2.84
N GLU A 150 5.20 11.17 -3.79
CA GLU A 150 4.56 12.35 -4.40
C GLU A 150 3.20 12.01 -5.04
N PRO A 151 3.08 11.03 -5.95
CA PRO A 151 1.79 10.66 -6.53
C PRO A 151 0.80 10.16 -5.47
N PHE A 152 1.30 9.51 -4.41
CA PHE A 152 0.46 9.03 -3.33
C PHE A 152 -0.16 10.18 -2.52
N LEU A 153 0.64 11.16 -2.11
CA LEU A 153 0.17 12.32 -1.35
C LEU A 153 -0.64 13.30 -2.20
N SER A 154 -0.44 13.33 -3.52
CA SER A 154 -1.24 14.18 -4.42
C SER A 154 -2.74 13.86 -4.36
N ARG A 155 -3.12 12.64 -3.93
CA ARG A 155 -4.52 12.23 -3.71
C ARG A 155 -5.23 13.04 -2.62
N LEU A 156 -4.47 13.68 -1.73
CA LEU A 156 -4.98 14.51 -0.64
C LEU A 156 -5.32 15.94 -1.08
N LEU A 157 -4.95 16.33 -2.31
CA LEU A 157 -5.20 17.66 -2.84
C LEU A 157 -6.68 17.87 -3.18
N ASP A 158 -7.21 19.02 -2.77
CA ASP A 158 -8.50 19.58 -3.18
C ASP A 158 -9.73 18.70 -2.89
N ASN A 159 -9.65 17.68 -2.03
CA ASN A 159 -10.78 16.80 -1.67
C ASN A 159 -11.50 16.14 -2.87
N LYS A 160 -10.95 16.20 -4.10
CA LYS A 160 -11.65 15.81 -5.34
C LYS A 160 -12.01 14.33 -5.34
N GLU A 161 -11.18 13.50 -4.69
CA GLU A 161 -11.53 12.10 -4.46
C GLU A 161 -12.73 11.98 -3.50
N ARG A 162 -12.76 12.71 -2.37
CA ARG A 162 -13.87 12.68 -1.41
C ARG A 162 -15.20 13.09 -2.03
N ASP A 163 -15.19 14.12 -2.87
CA ASP A 163 -16.37 14.60 -3.58
C ASP A 163 -16.85 13.58 -4.62
N SER A 164 -15.93 12.87 -5.29
CA SER A 164 -16.28 11.78 -6.20
C SER A 164 -17.03 10.62 -5.50
N TYR A 165 -16.76 10.36 -4.22
CA TYR A 165 -17.42 9.29 -3.46
C TYR A 165 -18.79 9.68 -2.91
N THR A 166 -18.99 10.95 -2.56
CA THR A 166 -20.30 11.43 -2.09
C THR A 166 -21.38 11.11 -3.15
N ASN A 167 -21.03 11.18 -4.43
CA ASN A 167 -21.92 10.83 -5.53
C ASN A 167 -22.16 9.30 -5.63
N THR A 168 -21.14 8.47 -5.44
CA THR A 168 -21.27 7.00 -5.50
C THR A 168 -22.04 6.42 -4.31
N ILE A 169 -21.81 6.93 -3.10
CA ILE A 169 -22.51 6.49 -1.87
C ILE A 169 -24.00 6.82 -1.96
N ARG A 170 -24.35 8.04 -2.41
CA ARG A 170 -25.76 8.42 -2.66
C ARG A 170 -26.44 7.50 -3.67
N THR A 171 -25.73 7.09 -4.71
CA THR A 171 -26.30 6.23 -5.77
C THR A 171 -26.58 4.82 -5.24
N ASN A 172 -25.72 4.29 -4.38
CA ASN A 172 -25.94 2.99 -3.73
C ASN A 172 -27.09 3.04 -2.72
N GLU A 173 -27.18 4.08 -1.87
CA GLU A 173 -28.30 4.24 -0.94
C GLU A 173 -29.66 4.28 -1.66
N VAL A 174 -29.74 4.97 -2.81
CA VAL A 174 -30.94 5.01 -3.64
C VAL A 174 -31.30 3.64 -4.22
N ASN A 175 -30.31 2.83 -4.58
CA ASN A 175 -30.53 1.47 -5.10
C ASN A 175 -30.94 0.49 -4.01
N THR A 176 -30.31 0.53 -2.83
CA THR A 176 -30.69 -0.33 -1.70
C THR A 176 -32.10 -0.01 -1.21
N LEU A 177 -32.47 1.28 -1.12
CA LEU A 177 -33.82 1.69 -0.75
C LEU A 177 -34.87 1.28 -1.80
N ARG A 178 -34.52 1.31 -3.09
CA ARG A 178 -35.40 0.82 -4.17
C ARG A 178 -35.57 -0.69 -4.18
N GLU A 179 -34.52 -1.46 -3.88
CA GLU A 179 -34.60 -2.91 -3.73
C GLU A 179 -35.40 -3.30 -2.48
N GLN A 180 -35.19 -2.61 -1.35
CA GLN A 180 -36.00 -2.80 -0.15
C GLN A 180 -37.48 -2.48 -0.39
N ALA A 181 -37.77 -1.38 -1.09
CA ALA A 181 -39.14 -1.01 -1.48
C ALA A 181 -39.78 -2.02 -2.44
N ARG A 182 -39.02 -2.64 -3.35
CA ARG A 182 -39.51 -3.73 -4.21
C ARG A 182 -39.75 -5.02 -3.44
N SER A 183 -38.94 -5.32 -2.43
CA SER A 183 -39.09 -6.50 -1.57
C SER A 183 -40.26 -6.38 -0.57
N MET A 184 -40.72 -5.16 -0.30
CA MET A 184 -41.87 -4.86 0.56
C MET A 184 -43.22 -4.82 -0.19
N LEU A 185 -43.25 -5.01 -1.50
CA LEU A 185 -44.51 -5.18 -2.22
C LEU A 185 -45.08 -6.58 -1.89
N PRO A 186 -46.27 -6.67 -1.26
CA PRO A 186 -46.86 -7.96 -0.96
C PRO A 186 -47.16 -8.70 -2.26
N PHE A 187 -46.75 -9.97 -2.31
CA PHE A 187 -47.17 -10.98 -3.28
C PHE A 187 -48.70 -11.12 -3.24
N GLY A 188 -49.43 -10.23 -3.90
CA GLY A 188 -50.88 -10.18 -3.76
C GLY A 188 -51.57 -9.05 -4.52
N ALA A 189 -51.22 -8.83 -5.79
CA ALA A 189 -52.02 -7.97 -6.67
C ALA A 189 -51.71 -8.23 -8.15
N LEU A 190 -52.12 -9.38 -8.71
CA LEU A 190 -52.39 -9.54 -10.14
C LEU A 190 -53.08 -10.89 -10.41
N GLY A 191 -54.34 -10.83 -10.84
CA GLY A 191 -55.18 -11.95 -11.24
C GLY A 191 -56.45 -12.00 -10.38
N GLY A 192 -57.51 -11.24 -10.63
CA GLY A 192 -58.12 -11.00 -11.94
C GLY A 192 -59.43 -11.78 -12.00
N ARG A 193 -60.50 -11.08 -11.65
CA ARG A 193 -61.91 -11.51 -11.64
C ARG A 193 -62.42 -11.90 -13.04
N ASN A 194 -63.36 -12.85 -13.06
CA ASN A 194 -64.45 -13.10 -14.02
C ASN A 194 -64.18 -13.84 -15.34
N ALA A 195 -64.71 -15.07 -15.42
CA ALA A 195 -65.60 -15.53 -16.49
C ALA A 195 -66.39 -16.77 -16.00
N GLY A 196 -67.73 -16.67 -15.94
CA GLY A 196 -68.65 -17.73 -15.51
C GLY A 196 -69.93 -17.16 -14.94
#